data_AF-A0A1D6NV62-F1
#
_entry.id   AF-A0A1D6NV62-F1
#
_cell.length_a   1.000
_cell.length_b   1.000
_cell.length_c   1.000
_cell.angle_alpha   90.00
_cell.angle_beta   90.00
_cell.angle_gamma   90.00
#
_symmetry.space_group_name_H-M   'P 1'
#
loop_
_entity.id
_entity.type
_entity.pdbx_description
1 polymer ?
#
loop_
_entity_poly.entity_id
_entity_poly.type
_entity_poly.pdbx_seq_one_letter_code
_entity_poly.pdbx_strand_id
1 'polypeptide(L)'
;MASDCDDKNYISALAAFKNRVLYANVSYDRILPCKNRFFNYWLSPLKLSLLLFLFFVFLIFLVPDMVGWRTSSLRREKNLIKPSHRSLDGYKHIVNVEYCSPVSSEGPHFPSKAARAKEAAQRSPNRENTEEYHQMMEEEMLHGLQKVGWKKVDVNFHSSFWPYSAHNNIHVKNEWLHNAGAGVIAHVADSIKQQESRPCLPANL
;
A
#
# COMPACT_ATOMS: atom_id res chain seq x y z
N MET A 1 -15.20 -2.33 -7.10
CA MET A 1 -13.99 -3.03 -6.59
C MET A 1 -14.20 -3.63 -5.21
N ALA A 2 -15.14 -3.14 -4.40
CA ALA A 2 -15.44 -3.72 -3.07
C ALA A 2 -16.49 -4.86 -3.10
N SER A 3 -17.20 -5.02 -4.21
CA SER A 3 -18.26 -6.01 -4.39
C SER A 3 -18.35 -6.42 -5.85
N ASP A 4 -19.02 -7.55 -6.08
CA ASP A 4 -19.53 -7.95 -7.39
C ASP A 4 -20.84 -7.21 -7.68
N CYS A 5 -21.05 -6.77 -8.91
CA CYS A 5 -22.32 -6.19 -9.36
C CYS A 5 -22.63 -6.58 -10.80
N ASP A 6 -23.87 -6.93 -11.11
CA ASP A 6 -24.39 -7.30 -12.44
C ASP A 6 -23.37 -8.09 -13.29
N ASP A 7 -22.65 -7.39 -14.18
CA ASP A 7 -21.67 -7.96 -15.11
C ASP A 7 -20.19 -7.82 -14.67
N LYS A 8 -19.94 -7.27 -13.48
CA LYS A 8 -18.64 -6.88 -12.93
C LYS A 8 -18.32 -7.71 -11.68
N ASN A 9 -17.83 -8.92 -11.93
CA ASN A 9 -17.49 -9.91 -10.91
C ASN A 9 -16.06 -9.74 -10.37
N TYR A 10 -15.75 -8.57 -9.79
CA TYR A 10 -14.38 -8.25 -9.35
C TYR A 10 -13.88 -9.15 -8.21
N ILE A 11 -14.65 -9.32 -7.13
CA ILE A 11 -14.27 -10.16 -5.98
C ILE A 11 -14.30 -11.64 -6.38
N SER A 12 -15.31 -12.05 -7.15
CA SER A 12 -15.38 -13.41 -7.69
C SER A 12 -14.20 -13.73 -8.63
N ALA A 13 -13.77 -12.79 -9.48
CA ALA A 13 -12.59 -12.97 -10.31
C ALA A 13 -11.31 -13.08 -9.47
N LEU A 14 -11.19 -12.29 -8.40
CA LEU A 14 -10.08 -12.45 -7.45
C LEU A 14 -10.12 -13.82 -6.77
N ALA A 15 -11.30 -14.32 -6.40
CA ALA A 15 -11.47 -15.62 -5.77
C ALA A 15 -11.01 -16.78 -6.69
N ALA A 16 -11.14 -16.63 -8.02
CA ALA A 16 -10.74 -17.63 -9.00
C ALA A 16 -9.22 -17.90 -9.02
N PHE A 17 -8.39 -16.96 -8.58
CA PHE A 17 -6.95 -17.18 -8.45
C PHE A 17 -6.66 -18.15 -7.30
N LYS A 18 -5.95 -19.25 -7.58
CA LYS A 18 -5.50 -20.19 -6.53
C LYS A 18 -4.54 -19.53 -5.54
N ASN A 19 -3.71 -18.64 -6.04
CA ASN A 19 -2.68 -17.94 -5.28
C ASN A 19 -2.90 -16.44 -5.34
N ARG A 20 -3.00 -15.81 -4.17
CA ARG A 20 -3.08 -14.35 -4.02
C ARG A 20 -2.04 -13.90 -3.02
N VAL A 21 -1.06 -13.13 -3.48
CA VAL A 21 0.02 -12.59 -2.65
C VAL A 21 0.00 -11.08 -2.77
N LEU A 22 -0.01 -10.38 -1.64
CA LEU A 22 0.02 -8.93 -1.58
C LEU A 22 1.33 -8.48 -0.95
N TYR A 23 2.07 -7.61 -1.65
CA TYR A 23 3.24 -6.93 -1.10
C TYR A 23 2.83 -5.51 -0.73
N ALA A 24 3.03 -5.15 0.53
CA ALA A 24 2.72 -3.81 1.03
C ALA A 24 3.87 -3.35 1.92
N ASN A 25 4.16 -2.06 1.90
CA ASN A 25 5.22 -1.52 2.72
C ASN A 25 4.65 -1.00 4.05
N VAL A 26 5.19 -1.47 5.16
CA VAL A 26 4.61 -1.20 6.49
C VAL A 26 5.09 0.12 7.10
N SER A 27 6.12 0.73 6.52
CA SER A 27 6.71 2.00 6.97
C SER A 27 6.62 3.04 5.88
N TYR A 28 6.31 4.30 6.17
CA TYR A 28 6.43 5.39 5.17
C TYR A 28 5.50 5.31 3.94
N ASP A 29 4.50 4.42 3.92
CA ASP A 29 3.46 4.33 2.86
C ASP A 29 2.41 5.47 2.89
N ARG A 30 2.70 6.54 3.64
CA ARG A 30 1.82 7.69 3.83
C ARG A 30 2.63 8.97 3.83
N ILE A 31 2.00 10.02 3.32
CA ILE A 31 2.39 11.38 3.62
C ILE A 31 2.10 11.60 5.11
N LEU A 32 3.12 11.49 5.96
CA LEU A 32 3.05 12.19 7.24
C LEU A 32 2.92 13.67 6.87
N PRO A 33 1.92 14.41 7.38
CA PRO A 33 1.90 15.84 7.19
C PRO A 33 3.27 16.31 7.64
N CYS A 34 4.06 16.84 6.71
CA CYS A 34 5.28 17.53 7.03
C CYS A 34 4.80 18.69 7.88
N LYS A 35 4.73 18.50 9.21
CA LYS A 35 4.40 19.58 10.15
C LYS A 35 5.39 20.65 9.80
N ASN A 36 4.87 21.76 9.26
CA ASN A 36 5.53 22.99 8.84
C ASN A 36 6.80 23.32 9.65
N ARG A 37 7.89 22.61 9.38
CA ARG A 37 9.21 22.83 9.99
C ARG A 37 10.30 22.78 8.94
N PHE A 38 10.15 22.00 7.87
CA PHE A 38 11.10 22.06 6.75
C PHE A 38 10.88 23.27 5.83
N PHE A 39 9.63 23.69 5.61
CA PHE A 39 9.32 24.76 4.66
C PHE A 39 9.65 26.18 5.21
N ASN A 40 9.50 26.40 6.51
CA ASN A 40 9.68 27.73 7.11
C ASN A 40 11.14 28.12 7.41
N TYR A 41 12.09 27.17 7.44
CA TYR A 41 13.50 27.48 7.68
C TYR A 41 14.29 27.78 6.38
N TRP A 42 13.76 27.40 5.22
CA TRP A 42 14.52 27.43 3.95
C TRP A 42 14.15 28.59 3.00
N LEU A 43 13.09 29.32 3.31
CA LEU A 43 12.70 30.57 2.63
C LEU A 43 13.36 31.82 3.24
N SER A 44 14.39 31.67 4.09
CA SER A 44 15.20 32.84 4.48
C SER A 44 16.11 33.23 3.31
N PRO A 45 15.98 34.44 2.73
CA PRO A 45 16.53 34.75 1.41
C PRO A 45 18.03 35.03 1.41
N LEU A 46 18.78 34.76 2.49
CA LEU A 46 20.13 35.31 2.62
C LEU A 46 21.31 34.38 2.31
N LYS A 47 21.15 33.05 2.20
CA LYS A 47 22.30 32.17 1.91
C LYS A 47 21.93 30.88 1.19
N LEU A 48 21.46 30.96 -0.05
CA LEU A 48 21.41 29.78 -0.88
C LEU A 48 22.03 30.01 -2.26
N SER A 49 23.22 29.43 -2.46
CA SER A 49 23.89 29.38 -3.77
C SER A 49 22.93 28.84 -4.83
N LEU A 50 22.98 29.40 -6.04
CA LEU A 50 22.19 28.94 -7.20
C LEU A 50 22.33 27.43 -7.44
N LEU A 51 23.49 26.84 -7.11
CA LEU A 51 23.71 25.39 -7.19
C LEU A 51 22.90 24.61 -6.16
N LEU A 52 22.79 25.12 -4.93
CA LEU A 52 21.95 24.54 -3.88
C LEU A 52 20.47 24.70 -4.23
N PHE A 53 20.08 25.82 -4.85
CA PHE A 53 18.71 26.03 -5.34
C PHE A 53 18.37 25.07 -6.49
N LEU A 54 19.24 24.93 -7.50
CA LEU A 54 19.08 23.98 -8.60
C LEU A 54 19.10 22.53 -8.12
N PHE A 55 19.95 22.21 -7.13
CA PHE A 55 19.95 20.91 -6.45
C PHE A 55 18.63 20.66 -5.71
N PHE A 56 18.08 21.67 -5.03
CA PHE A 56 16.78 21.57 -4.34
C PHE A 56 15.61 21.43 -5.30
N VAL A 57 15.62 22.18 -6.41
CA VAL A 57 14.65 22.05 -7.51
C VAL A 57 14.75 20.66 -8.14
N PHE A 58 15.96 20.14 -8.36
CA PHE A 58 16.17 18.76 -8.80
C PHE A 58 15.68 17.73 -7.77
N LEU A 59 15.86 17.99 -6.47
CA LEU A 59 15.32 17.18 -5.37
C LEU A 59 13.78 17.18 -5.33
N ILE A 60 13.15 18.29 -5.72
CA ILE A 60 11.70 18.42 -5.90
C ILE A 60 11.24 17.66 -7.15
N PHE A 61 12.03 17.58 -8.22
CA PHE A 61 11.69 16.69 -9.36
C PHE A 61 11.99 15.21 -9.07
N LEU A 62 12.77 14.91 -8.03
CA LEU A 62 12.90 13.59 -7.39
C LEU A 62 11.83 13.39 -6.30
N VAL A 63 10.68 14.07 -6.40
CA VAL A 63 9.54 13.89 -5.48
C VAL A 63 9.27 12.39 -5.30
N PRO A 64 9.20 11.92 -4.04
CA PRO A 64 8.92 10.53 -3.71
C PRO A 64 7.64 10.10 -4.43
N ASP A 65 7.60 8.86 -4.93
CA ASP A 65 6.43 8.30 -5.62
C ASP A 65 5.24 8.33 -4.65
N MET A 66 4.49 9.42 -4.73
CA MET A 66 3.47 9.84 -3.78
C MET A 66 2.14 9.28 -4.28
N VAL A 67 1.85 8.02 -3.94
CA VAL A 67 0.67 7.31 -4.44
C VAL A 67 -0.63 7.58 -3.67
N GLY A 68 -0.59 8.44 -2.64
CA GLY A 68 -1.78 8.95 -1.97
C GLY A 68 -1.57 9.34 -0.50
N TRP A 69 -2.63 9.89 0.10
CA TRP A 69 -2.67 10.24 1.54
C TRP A 69 -3.05 9.05 2.44
N ARG A 70 -3.33 7.88 1.84
CA ARG A 70 -3.82 6.66 2.52
C ARG A 70 -2.90 5.48 2.25
N THR A 71 -2.93 4.49 3.13
CA THR A 71 -2.07 3.31 3.05
C THR A 71 -2.53 2.37 1.93
N SER A 72 -1.60 1.79 1.19
CA SER A 72 -1.87 0.70 0.24
C SER A 72 -2.05 -0.68 0.91
N SER A 73 -2.06 -0.73 2.24
CA SER A 73 -2.20 -1.97 3.01
C SER A 73 -3.66 -2.44 3.10
N LEU A 74 -3.87 -3.76 3.01
CA LEU A 74 -5.14 -4.41 3.34
C LEU A 74 -5.36 -4.49 4.88
N ARG A 75 -5.14 -3.37 5.57
CA ARG A 75 -5.33 -3.15 7.02
C ARG A 75 -5.61 -1.66 7.23
N ARG A 76 -6.49 -1.33 8.17
CA ARG A 76 -6.65 0.06 8.62
C ARG A 76 -5.35 0.63 9.16
N GLU A 77 -5.19 1.93 9.01
CA GLU A 77 -4.12 2.73 9.63
C GLU A 77 -3.85 2.37 11.10
N LYS A 78 -4.90 2.39 11.92
CA LYS A 78 -4.82 2.10 13.36
C LYS A 78 -4.40 0.66 13.68
N ASN A 79 -4.54 -0.24 12.72
CA ASN A 79 -4.25 -1.67 12.85
C ASN A 79 -2.90 -2.03 12.22
N LEU A 80 -2.12 -1.06 11.73
CA LEU A 80 -0.79 -1.34 11.21
C LEU A 80 0.15 -1.71 12.35
N ILE A 81 0.69 -2.92 12.26
CA ILE A 81 1.69 -3.43 13.20
C ILE A 81 2.91 -2.51 13.14
N LYS A 82 3.49 -2.19 14.30
CA LYS A 82 4.74 -1.43 14.34
C LYS A 82 5.80 -2.22 13.55
N PRO A 83 6.43 -1.62 12.52
CA PRO A 83 7.34 -2.35 11.66
C PRO A 83 8.46 -3.00 12.45
N SER A 84 8.65 -4.31 12.28
CA SER A 84 9.88 -4.96 12.72
C SER A 84 11.04 -4.47 11.86
N HIS A 85 12.22 -4.36 12.47
CA HIS A 85 13.48 -4.09 11.76
C HIS A 85 14.25 -5.37 11.42
N ARG A 86 13.72 -6.55 11.80
CA ARG A 86 14.33 -7.84 11.49
C ARG A 86 13.85 -8.33 10.13
N SER A 87 14.81 -8.67 9.26
CA SER A 87 14.56 -9.38 8.01
C SER A 87 14.11 -10.82 8.27
N LEU A 88 13.21 -11.33 7.44
CA LEU A 88 12.76 -12.73 7.43
C LEU A 88 13.36 -13.50 6.25
N ASP A 89 13.57 -14.80 6.44
CA ASP A 89 13.92 -15.78 5.42
C ASP A 89 15.13 -15.40 4.53
N GLY A 90 16.07 -14.63 5.09
CA GLY A 90 17.26 -14.15 4.38
C GLY A 90 17.01 -12.94 3.45
N TYR A 91 15.76 -12.47 3.34
CA TYR A 91 15.39 -11.33 2.52
C TYR A 91 15.43 -10.03 3.34
N LYS A 92 16.43 -9.18 3.07
CA LYS A 92 16.74 -7.98 3.85
C LYS A 92 15.54 -7.09 4.19
N HIS A 93 14.60 -6.91 3.25
CA HIS A 93 13.49 -5.96 3.41
C HIS A 93 12.13 -6.64 3.64
N ILE A 94 12.06 -7.97 3.66
CA ILE A 94 10.84 -8.68 4.02
C ILE A 94 10.81 -8.82 5.53
N VAL A 95 9.77 -8.30 6.19
CA VAL A 95 9.73 -8.23 7.67
C VAL A 95 8.63 -9.07 8.29
N ASN A 96 7.58 -9.39 7.53
CA ASN A 96 6.52 -10.30 7.96
C ASN A 96 5.87 -10.97 6.75
N VAL A 97 5.55 -12.27 6.88
CA VAL A 97 4.78 -13.03 5.90
C VAL A 97 3.66 -13.73 6.65
N GLU A 98 2.42 -13.36 6.33
CA GLU A 98 1.23 -13.79 7.06
C GLU A 98 0.18 -14.30 6.08
N TYR A 99 -0.45 -15.43 6.36
CA TYR A 99 -1.64 -15.85 5.62
C TYR A 99 -2.89 -15.34 6.34
N CYS A 100 -3.62 -14.43 5.69
CA CYS A 100 -4.91 -13.95 6.16
C CYS A 100 -6.03 -14.79 5.54
N SER A 101 -6.76 -15.51 6.38
CA SER A 101 -7.95 -16.25 5.97
C SER A 101 -9.06 -15.31 5.47
N PRO A 102 -9.91 -15.77 4.54
CA PRO A 102 -11.09 -15.03 4.14
C PRO A 102 -11.97 -14.71 5.35
N VAL A 103 -12.42 -13.46 5.47
CA VAL A 103 -13.38 -13.05 6.48
C VAL A 103 -14.77 -13.32 5.92
N SER A 104 -15.49 -14.25 6.55
CA SER A 104 -16.93 -14.41 6.27
C SER A 104 -17.63 -13.17 6.80
N SER A 105 -18.31 -12.47 5.91
CA SER A 105 -19.12 -11.33 6.28
C SER A 105 -20.46 -11.40 5.57
N GLU A 106 -21.51 -11.00 6.29
CA GLU A 106 -22.83 -10.80 5.72
C GLU A 106 -22.78 -9.79 4.56
N GLY A 107 -23.85 -9.75 3.77
CA GLY A 107 -23.97 -8.94 2.56
C GLY A 107 -23.55 -7.48 2.74
N PRO A 108 -23.40 -6.73 1.64
CA PRO A 108 -22.83 -5.37 1.67
C PRO A 108 -23.55 -4.49 2.71
N HIS A 109 -22.85 -4.16 3.80
CA HIS A 109 -23.45 -3.52 4.97
C HIS A 109 -23.68 -2.01 4.78
N PHE A 110 -23.02 -1.38 3.80
CA PHE A 110 -22.99 0.08 3.65
C PHE A 110 -23.29 0.71 2.28
N PRO A 111 -23.85 0.04 1.25
CA PRO A 111 -23.98 0.63 -0.09
C PRO A 111 -24.82 1.94 -0.08
N SER A 112 -25.89 1.98 0.72
CA SER A 112 -26.72 3.19 0.87
C SER A 112 -26.01 4.33 1.61
N LYS A 113 -25.24 4.02 2.67
CA LYS A 113 -24.53 5.03 3.45
C LYS A 113 -23.35 5.63 2.68
N ALA A 114 -22.58 4.79 1.99
CA ALA A 114 -21.45 5.22 1.16
C ALA A 114 -21.92 6.06 -0.04
N ALA A 115 -23.03 5.69 -0.68
CA ALA A 115 -23.63 6.49 -1.75
C ALA A 115 -24.04 7.89 -1.25
N ARG A 116 -24.70 7.97 -0.09
CA ARG A 116 -25.08 9.25 0.54
C ARG A 116 -23.86 10.10 0.91
N ALA A 117 -22.81 9.49 1.46
CA ALA A 117 -21.57 10.20 1.79
C ALA A 117 -20.87 10.75 0.55
N LYS A 118 -20.85 9.96 -0.54
CA LYS A 118 -20.33 10.40 -1.85
C LYS A 118 -21.10 11.59 -2.38
N GLU A 119 -22.43 11.51 -2.40
CA GLU A 119 -23.30 12.59 -2.86
C GLU A 119 -23.12 13.86 -2.01
N ALA A 120 -23.01 13.72 -0.69
CA ALA A 120 -22.80 14.84 0.22
C ALA A 120 -21.44 15.52 -0.03
N ALA A 121 -20.36 14.74 -0.16
CA ALA A 121 -19.02 15.26 -0.47
C ALA A 121 -18.96 15.92 -1.86
N GLN A 122 -19.72 15.43 -2.83
CA GLN A 122 -19.80 16.01 -4.18
C GLN A 122 -20.66 17.29 -4.22
N ARG A 123 -21.76 17.34 -3.48
CA ARG A 123 -22.70 18.48 -3.49
C ARG A 123 -22.13 19.70 -2.76
N SER A 124 -21.45 19.49 -1.63
CA SER A 124 -20.87 20.58 -0.85
C SER A 124 -19.60 20.10 -0.14
N PRO A 125 -18.44 20.07 -0.83
CA PRO A 125 -17.21 19.53 -0.27
C PRO A 125 -16.74 20.34 0.93
N ASN A 126 -16.59 19.68 2.07
CA ASN A 126 -15.93 20.20 3.25
C ASN A 126 -14.99 19.14 3.83
N ARG A 127 -14.14 19.53 4.79
CA ARG A 127 -13.13 18.61 5.33
C ARG A 127 -13.75 17.36 5.98
N GLU A 128 -14.84 17.53 6.71
CA GLU A 128 -15.47 16.47 7.49
C GLU A 128 -16.17 15.47 6.58
N ASN A 129 -16.99 15.92 5.63
CA ASN A 129 -17.72 15.03 4.73
C ASN A 129 -16.81 14.33 3.71
N THR A 130 -15.73 14.98 3.30
CA THR A 130 -14.72 14.40 2.40
C THR A 130 -13.96 13.31 3.14
N GLU A 131 -13.57 13.56 4.39
CA GLU A 131 -12.93 12.57 5.24
C GLU A 131 -13.86 11.40 5.56
N GLU A 132 -15.13 11.67 5.89
CA GLU A 132 -16.13 10.63 6.16
C GLU A 132 -16.37 9.75 4.92
N TYR A 133 -16.51 10.35 3.74
CA TYR A 133 -16.60 9.64 2.47
C TYR A 133 -15.38 8.74 2.23
N HIS A 134 -14.17 9.28 2.38
CA HIS A 134 -12.95 8.50 2.18
C HIS A 134 -12.81 7.34 3.17
N GLN A 135 -13.16 7.56 4.44
CA GLN A 135 -13.15 6.50 5.45
C GLN A 135 -14.18 5.41 5.12
N MET A 136 -15.39 5.78 4.68
CA MET A 136 -16.39 4.80 4.27
C MET A 136 -15.94 3.99 3.05
N MET A 137 -15.36 4.65 2.05
CA MET A 137 -14.84 3.95 0.86
C MET A 137 -13.67 3.02 1.20
N GLU A 138 -12.73 3.45 2.07
CA GLU A 138 -11.63 2.62 2.55
C GLU A 138 -12.17 1.35 3.22
N GLU A 139 -13.18 1.49 4.09
CA GLU A 139 -13.81 0.35 4.75
C GLU A 139 -14.49 -0.61 3.80
N GLU A 140 -15.23 -0.09 2.82
CA GLU A 140 -15.90 -0.93 1.85
C GLU A 140 -14.88 -1.73 1.04
N MET A 141 -13.79 -1.08 0.60
CA MET A 141 -12.71 -1.73 -0.14
C MET A 141 -11.98 -2.78 0.69
N LEU A 142 -11.60 -2.45 1.93
CA LEU A 142 -10.95 -3.38 2.85
C LEU A 142 -11.83 -4.60 3.10
N HIS A 143 -13.10 -4.37 3.40
CA HIS A 143 -14.09 -5.41 3.65
C HIS A 143 -14.28 -6.32 2.43
N GLY A 144 -14.46 -5.74 1.24
CA GLY A 144 -14.60 -6.47 -0.02
C GLY A 144 -13.40 -7.36 -0.31
N LEU A 145 -12.20 -6.79 -0.25
CA LEU A 145 -10.95 -7.51 -0.49
C LEU A 145 -10.69 -8.58 0.58
N GLN A 146 -11.11 -8.39 1.83
CA GLN A 146 -10.96 -9.39 2.90
C GLN A 146 -11.89 -10.61 2.75
N LYS A 147 -12.88 -10.59 1.84
CA LYS A 147 -13.72 -11.75 1.53
C LYS A 147 -12.97 -12.90 0.87
N VAL A 148 -11.74 -12.65 0.38
CA VAL A 148 -10.85 -13.69 -0.15
C VAL A 148 -9.58 -13.77 0.69
N GLY A 149 -8.96 -14.95 0.73
CA GLY A 149 -7.73 -15.17 1.48
C GLY A 149 -6.52 -14.58 0.77
N TRP A 150 -5.56 -14.04 1.53
CA TRP A 150 -4.34 -13.41 1.02
C TRP A 150 -3.11 -13.92 1.76
N LYS A 151 -2.03 -14.23 1.02
CA LYS A 151 -0.68 -14.24 1.60
C LYS A 151 -0.15 -12.81 1.60
N LYS A 152 -0.09 -12.17 2.76
CA LYS A 152 0.43 -10.82 2.91
C LYS A 152 1.93 -10.90 3.16
N VAL A 153 2.66 -10.05 2.47
CA VAL A 153 4.09 -9.87 2.61
C VAL A 153 4.33 -8.40 2.95
N ASP A 154 4.74 -8.18 4.18
CA ASP A 154 5.07 -6.87 4.69
C ASP A 154 6.54 -6.58 4.38
N VAL A 155 6.77 -5.45 3.70
CA VAL A 155 8.08 -4.96 3.29
C VAL A 155 8.45 -3.73 4.11
N ASN A 156 9.73 -3.54 4.42
CA ASN A 156 10.20 -2.36 5.12
C ASN A 156 11.55 -1.90 4.58
N PHE A 157 11.57 -0.70 3.97
CA PHE A 157 12.78 -0.10 3.40
C PHE A 157 13.52 0.84 4.35
N HIS A 158 13.29 0.77 5.67
CA HIS A 158 13.91 1.69 6.64
C HIS A 158 15.44 1.76 6.57
N SER A 159 16.11 0.72 6.06
CA SER A 159 17.57 0.65 5.90
C SER A 159 18.06 1.06 4.50
N SER A 160 17.16 1.51 3.63
CA SER A 160 17.47 1.95 2.26
C SER A 160 17.77 3.45 2.21
N PHE A 161 18.49 3.87 1.17
CA PHE A 161 18.90 5.28 0.99
C PHE A 161 17.70 6.23 0.81
N TRP A 162 16.64 5.77 0.16
CA TRP A 162 15.37 6.49 0.02
C TRP A 162 14.20 5.62 0.52
N PRO A 163 13.93 5.60 1.85
CA PRO A 163 12.91 4.74 2.43
C PRO A 163 11.48 5.12 2.01
N TYR A 164 11.26 6.38 1.62
CA TYR A 164 9.96 6.90 1.15
C TYR A 164 9.59 6.47 -0.28
N SER A 165 10.56 6.02 -1.09
CA SER A 165 10.34 5.52 -2.46
C SER A 165 10.01 4.03 -2.49
N ALA A 166 9.32 3.52 -1.47
CA ALA A 166 9.07 2.10 -1.29
C ALA A 166 8.31 1.46 -2.46
N HIS A 167 7.33 2.15 -3.04
CA HIS A 167 6.60 1.65 -4.22
C HIS A 167 7.54 1.45 -5.43
N ASN A 168 8.51 2.33 -5.61
CA ASN A 168 9.51 2.19 -6.66
C ASN A 168 10.55 1.13 -6.35
N ASN A 169 10.91 0.98 -5.07
CA ASN A 169 11.74 -0.10 -4.63
C ASN A 169 11.06 -1.44 -4.89
N ILE A 170 9.81 -1.67 -4.46
CA ILE A 170 9.09 -2.94 -4.68
C ILE A 170 9.08 -3.34 -6.16
N HIS A 171 8.90 -2.38 -7.07
CA HIS A 171 8.91 -2.64 -8.52
C HIS A 171 10.29 -2.60 -9.17
N VAL A 172 11.32 -2.14 -8.46
CA VAL A 172 12.67 -1.88 -9.00
C VAL A 172 12.61 -1.06 -10.31
N LYS A 173 11.86 0.06 -10.31
CA LYS A 173 11.62 0.86 -11.55
C LYS A 173 12.90 1.35 -12.24
N ASN A 174 13.95 1.59 -11.45
CA ASN A 174 15.26 2.01 -11.93
C ASN A 174 16.28 1.24 -11.10
N GLU A 175 17.07 0.38 -11.73
CA GLU A 175 18.01 -0.50 -11.04
C GLU A 175 19.03 0.29 -10.21
N TRP A 176 19.49 1.45 -10.67
CA TRP A 176 20.48 2.25 -9.96
C TRP A 176 19.92 2.89 -8.68
N LEU A 177 18.69 3.38 -8.72
CA LEU A 177 18.05 4.10 -7.59
C LEU A 177 17.24 3.18 -6.66
N HIS A 178 16.71 2.09 -7.20
CA HIS A 178 15.71 1.24 -6.55
C HIS A 178 16.19 -0.20 -6.33
N ASN A 179 17.52 -0.44 -6.41
CA ASN A 179 18.15 -1.74 -6.14
C ASN A 179 17.76 -2.32 -4.77
N ALA A 180 17.42 -1.47 -3.80
CA ALA A 180 16.88 -1.89 -2.51
C ALA A 180 15.72 -2.91 -2.64
N GLY A 181 14.95 -2.87 -3.73
CA GLY A 181 13.90 -3.84 -4.00
C GLY A 181 14.30 -5.17 -4.61
N ALA A 182 15.55 -5.36 -5.02
CA ALA A 182 15.98 -6.60 -5.68
C ALA A 182 15.67 -7.85 -4.83
N GLY A 183 15.86 -7.76 -3.51
CA GLY A 183 15.48 -8.82 -2.57
C GLY A 183 13.97 -9.09 -2.51
N VAL A 184 13.14 -8.07 -2.73
CA VAL A 184 11.67 -8.23 -2.81
C VAL A 184 11.29 -8.97 -4.08
N ILE A 185 11.90 -8.62 -5.23
CA ILE A 185 11.68 -9.33 -6.51
C ILE A 185 12.13 -10.78 -6.41
N ALA A 186 13.28 -11.05 -5.80
CA ALA A 186 13.74 -12.42 -5.54
C ALA A 186 12.72 -13.21 -4.70
N HIS A 187 12.20 -12.61 -3.62
CA HIS A 187 11.16 -13.23 -2.79
C HIS A 187 9.86 -13.48 -3.56
N VAL A 188 9.48 -12.59 -4.49
CA VAL A 188 8.32 -12.78 -5.39
C VAL A 188 8.56 -14.00 -6.27
N ALA A 189 9.70 -14.09 -6.94
CA ALA A 189 10.04 -15.19 -7.83
C ALA A 189 10.05 -16.53 -7.09
N ASP A 190 10.66 -16.57 -5.90
CA ASP A 190 10.70 -17.78 -5.08
C ASP A 190 9.31 -18.15 -4.54
N SER A 191 8.50 -17.17 -4.16
CA SER A 191 7.11 -17.41 -3.75
C SER A 191 6.27 -18.03 -4.87
N ILE A 192 6.46 -17.60 -6.13
CA ILE A 192 5.76 -18.16 -7.30
C ILE A 192 6.25 -19.59 -7.55
N LYS A 193 7.57 -19.81 -7.58
CA LYS A 193 8.14 -21.17 -7.75
C LYS A 193 7.65 -22.15 -6.70
N GLN A 194 7.63 -21.74 -5.43
CA GLN A 194 7.12 -22.57 -4.33
C GLN A 194 5.64 -22.91 -4.47
N GLN A 195 4.85 -22.01 -5.08
CA GLN A 195 3.44 -22.25 -5.35
C GLN A 195 3.23 -23.24 -6.50
N GLU A 196 4.04 -23.17 -7.55
CA GLU A 196 4.00 -24.11 -8.67
C GLU A 196 4.51 -25.49 -8.28
N SER A 197 5.49 -25.57 -7.36
CA SER A 197 6.07 -26.83 -6.90
C SER A 197 5.23 -27.56 -5.86
N ARG A 198 4.15 -26.95 -5.33
CA ARG A 198 3.25 -27.62 -4.39
C ARG A 198 2.45 -28.69 -5.16
N PRO A 199 2.58 -29.98 -4.81
CA PRO A 199 1.72 -30.99 -5.41
C PRO A 199 0.27 -30.62 -5.14
N CYS A 200 -0.58 -30.67 -6.17
CA CYS A 200 -2.03 -30.64 -5.98
C CYS A 200 -2.39 -31.84 -5.12
N LEU A 201 -2.50 -31.63 -3.81
CA LEU A 201 -3.18 -32.60 -2.96
C LEU A 201 -4.62 -32.66 -3.48
N PRO A 202 -5.10 -33.83 -3.95
CA PRO A 202 -6.51 -33.96 -4.26
C PRO A 202 -7.28 -33.59 -2.98
N ALA A 203 -8.21 -32.65 -3.10
CA ALA A 203 -9.18 -32.44 -2.04
C ALA A 203 -9.90 -33.76 -1.85
N ASN A 204 -9.67 -34.42 -0.72
CA ASN A 204 -10.48 -35.58 -0.34
C ASN A 204 -11.93 -35.08 -0.23
N LEU A 205 -12.75 -35.55 -1.17
CA LEU A 205 -14.21 -35.49 -1.14
C LEU A 205 -14.74 -36.39 -0.02
#